data_AF-A0A6N6JQ54-F1
#
_entry.id   AF-A0A6N6JQ54-F1
#
_cell.length_a   1.000
_cell.length_b   1.000
_cell.length_c   1.000
_cell.angle_alpha   90.00
_cell.angle_beta   90.00
_cell.angle_gamma   90.00
#
_symmetry.space_group_name_H-M   'P 1'
#
loop_
_entity.id
_entity.type
_entity.pdbx_description
1 polymer ?
#
loop_
_entity_poly.entity_id
_entity_poly.type
_entity_poly.pdbx_seq_one_letter_code
_entity_poly.pdbx_strand_id
1 'polypeptide(L)' 'MRKQSKFQPGALVNLICRTELGHRDAQQDSVLAHTRHVQGVPIHVVGVADGVGGLARGEEASRLVCEALAAHLAGC' A
#
# COMPACT_ATOMS: atom_id res chain seq x y z
N MET A 1 -13.58 4.63 -34.94
CA MET A 1 -13.24 3.50 -34.04
C MET A 1 -13.48 3.91 -32.60
N ARG A 2 -14.45 3.30 -31.89
CA ARG A 2 -14.64 3.53 -30.45
C ARG A 2 -13.64 2.68 -29.67
N LYS A 3 -12.79 3.30 -28.84
CA LYS A 3 -11.91 2.57 -27.91
C LYS A 3 -12.79 1.92 -26.83
N GLN A 4 -12.88 0.59 -26.82
CA GLN A 4 -13.48 -0.15 -25.71
C GLN A 4 -12.63 0.06 -24.46
N SER A 5 -13.25 0.49 -23.35
CA SER A 5 -12.58 0.57 -22.05
C SER A 5 -12.26 -0.86 -21.58
N LYS A 6 -11.02 -1.11 -21.15
CA LYS A 6 -10.59 -2.39 -20.53
C LYS A 6 -11.03 -2.52 -19.07
N PHE A 7 -11.78 -1.55 -18.55
CA PHE A 7 -12.22 -1.57 -17.16
C PHE A 7 -13.20 -2.72 -16.94
N GLN A 8 -12.81 -3.68 -16.11
CA GLN A 8 -13.64 -4.80 -15.68
C GLN A 8 -14.08 -4.55 -14.23
N PRO A 9 -15.35 -4.17 -13.99
CA PRO A 9 -15.88 -4.06 -12.64
C PRO A 9 -15.78 -5.41 -11.94
N GLY A 10 -15.25 -5.44 -10.71
CA GLY A 10 -15.15 -6.66 -9.92
C GLY A 10 -13.95 -7.57 -10.23
N ALA A 11 -12.89 -7.05 -10.87
CA ALA A 11 -11.64 -7.78 -11.01
C ALA A 11 -11.10 -8.16 -9.62
N LEU A 12 -11.03 -9.47 -9.35
CA LEU A 12 -10.41 -10.00 -8.15
C LEU A 12 -8.90 -9.82 -8.26
N VAL A 13 -8.33 -8.96 -7.42
CA VAL A 13 -6.88 -8.80 -7.30
C VAL A 13 -6.39 -9.62 -6.12
N ASN A 14 -5.65 -10.69 -6.40
CA ASN A 14 -4.91 -11.42 -5.35
C ASN A 14 -3.56 -10.71 -5.12
N LEU A 15 -3.53 -9.84 -4.12
CA LEU A 15 -2.32 -9.09 -3.75
C LEU A 15 -1.69 -9.71 -2.51
N ILE A 16 -0.42 -10.08 -2.63
CA ILE A 16 0.40 -10.56 -1.51
C ILE A 16 1.48 -9.51 -1.26
N CYS A 17 1.47 -8.91 -0.08
CA CYS A 17 2.50 -7.98 0.35
C CYS A 17 3.60 -8.73 1.08
N ARG A 18 4.85 -8.57 0.64
CA ARG A 18 6.04 -9.15 1.29
C ARG A 18 7.08 -8.06 1.46
N THR A 19 7.73 -8.04 2.61
CA THR A 19 8.88 -7.19 2.91
C THR A 19 10.02 -8.10 3.32
N GLU A 20 11.21 -7.86 2.79
CA GLU A 20 12.40 -8.64 3.09
C GLU A 20 13.46 -7.72 3.71
N LEU A 21 14.20 -8.22 4.71
CA LEU A 21 15.27 -7.45 5.34
C LEU A 21 16.51 -7.32 4.43
N GLY A 22 16.74 -8.32 3.59
CA GLY A 22 17.96 -8.42 2.79
C GLY A 22 19.22 -8.47 3.67
N HIS A 23 20.24 -7.71 3.28
CA HIS A 23 21.53 -7.60 3.97
C HIS A 23 21.60 -6.38 4.92
N ARG A 24 20.45 -5.85 5.35
CA ARG A 24 20.37 -4.67 6.22
C ARG A 24 20.33 -5.10 7.69
N ASP A 25 20.74 -4.19 8.57
CA ASP A 25 20.76 -4.45 10.02
C ASP A 25 19.36 -4.40 10.66
N ALA A 26 18.42 -3.68 10.04
CA ALA A 26 17.06 -3.51 10.53
C ALA A 26 16.05 -3.40 9.39
N GLN A 27 14.83 -3.88 9.61
CA GLN A 27 13.74 -3.76 8.65
C GLN A 27 13.20 -2.34 8.74
N GLN A 28 13.26 -1.61 7.64
CA GLN A 28 12.79 -0.22 7.57
C GLN A 28 11.71 -0.04 6.51
N ASP A 29 11.32 -1.10 5.80
CA ASP A 29 10.25 -1.09 4.82
C ASP A 29 8.89 -1.41 5.47
N SER A 30 7.88 -0.65 5.10
CA SER A 30 6.49 -0.87 5.51
C SER A 30 5.58 -0.98 4.29
N VAL A 31 4.56 -1.83 4.38
CA VAL A 31 3.58 -2.04 3.31
C VAL A 31 2.16 -2.00 3.85
N LEU A 32 1.26 -1.41 3.07
CA LEU A 32 -0.17 -1.34 3.35
C LEU A 32 -0.93 -1.88 2.14
N ALA A 33 -1.89 -2.77 2.39
CA ALA A 33 -2.93 -3.12 1.44
C ALA A 33 -4.29 -2.81 2.04
N HIS A 34 -5.10 -2.04 1.33
CA HIS A 34 -6.43 -1.64 1.75
C HIS A 34 -7.41 -1.81 0.59
N THR A 35 -8.62 -2.29 0.88
CA THR A 35 -9.69 -2.41 -0.12
C THR A 35 -10.93 -1.71 0.39
N ARG A 36 -11.50 -0.83 -0.43
CA ARG A 36 -12.79 -0.18 -0.18
C ARG A 36 -13.72 -0.32 -1.38
N HIS A 37 -15.01 -0.07 -1.19
CA HIS A 37 -15.98 -0.12 -2.29
C HIS A 37 -16.48 1.29 -2.59
N VAL A 38 -16.39 1.73 -3.85
CA VAL A 38 -16.93 3.00 -4.32
C VAL A 38 -18.04 2.70 -5.32
N GLN A 39 -19.28 3.04 -4.99
CA GLN A 39 -20.46 2.73 -5.83
C GLN A 39 -20.56 1.24 -6.22
N GLY A 40 -20.23 0.34 -5.30
CA GLY A 40 -20.23 -1.11 -5.54
C GLY A 40 -19.03 -1.65 -6.31
N VAL A 41 -18.10 -0.77 -6.72
CA VAL A 41 -16.85 -1.15 -7.38
C VAL A 41 -15.75 -1.31 -6.34
N PRO A 42 -15.08 -2.48 -6.23
CA PRO A 42 -13.93 -2.63 -5.36
C PRO A 42 -12.76 -1.79 -5.86
N ILE A 43 -12.19 -0.99 -4.97
CA ILE A 43 -10.99 -0.17 -5.17
C ILE A 43 -9.92 -0.67 -4.21
N HIS A 44 -8.81 -1.14 -4.76
CA HIS A 44 -7.66 -1.61 -4.00
C HIS A 44 -6.59 -0.51 -3.97
N VAL A 45 -6.09 -0.20 -2.78
CA VAL A 45 -5.00 0.75 -2.54
C VAL A 45 -3.82 0.00 -1.95
N VAL A 46 -2.65 0.20 -2.53
CA VAL A 46 -1.39 -0.40 -2.08
C VAL A 46 -0.40 0.72 -1.81
N GLY A 47 0.11 0.77 -0.59
CA GLY A 47 1.14 1.71 -0.17
C GLY A 47 2.42 0.96 0.17
N VAL A 48 3.56 1.48 -0.26
CA VAL A 48 4.89 1.01 0.15
C VAL A 48 5.65 2.24 0.65
N ALA A 49 6.23 2.14 1.83
CA ALA A 49 7.05 3.18 2.44
C ALA A 49 8.46 2.61 2.72
N ASP A 50 9.47 3.24 2.14
CA ASP A 50 10.89 2.93 2.34
C ASP A 50 11.46 3.87 3.41
N GLY A 51 11.96 3.30 4.51
CA GLY A 51 12.60 4.05 5.57
C GLY A 51 14.02 4.45 5.19
N VAL A 52 14.31 5.75 5.22
CA VAL A 52 15.62 6.28 4.81
C VAL A 52 16.75 5.74 5.71
N GLY A 53 17.66 4.98 5.12
CA GLY A 53 18.84 4.42 5.79
C GLY A 53 19.81 5.49 6.27
N GLY A 54 20.55 5.20 7.36
CA GLY A 54 21.53 6.12 7.94
C GLY A 54 20.93 7.25 8.80
N LEU A 55 19.60 7.36 8.86
CA LEU A 55 18.89 8.23 9.80
C LEU A 55 18.34 7.42 10.97
N ALA A 56 18.34 8.01 12.16
CA ALA A 56 17.64 7.44 13.30
C ALA A 56 16.13 7.35 12.97
N ARG A 57 15.51 6.20 13.26
CA ARG A 57 14.05 5.96 13.19
C ARG A 57 13.45 5.77 11.78
N GLY A 58 14.22 5.32 10.79
CA GLY A 58 13.69 5.00 9.45
C GLY A 58 12.51 4.01 9.46
N GLU A 59 12.58 2.98 10.32
CA GLU A 59 11.48 2.01 10.53
C GLU A 59 10.21 2.67 11.08
N GLU A 60 10.36 3.53 12.08
CA GLU A 60 9.22 4.19 12.68
C GLU A 60 8.57 5.18 11.70
N ALA A 61 9.39 5.89 10.92
CA ALA A 61 8.91 6.82 9.91
C ALA A 61 8.09 6.09 8.83
N SER A 62 8.60 4.98 8.27
CA SER A 62 7.88 4.22 7.24
C SER A 62 6.58 3.62 7.80
N ARG A 63 6.61 3.10 9.04
CA ARG A 63 5.42 2.59 9.73
C ARG A 63 4.35 3.66 9.91
N LEU A 64 4.72 4.85 10.41
CA LEU A 64 3.78 5.94 10.65
C LEU A 64 3.12 6.44 9.36
N VAL A 65 3.85 6.44 8.23
CA VAL A 65 3.28 6.77 6.93
C VAL A 65 2.21 5.76 6.52
N CYS A 66 2.49 4.46 6.64
CA CYS A 66 1.50 3.41 6.35
C CYS A 66 0.29 3.49 7.29
N GLU A 67 0.48 3.75 8.58
CA GLU A 67 -0.60 3.91 9.55
C GLU A 67 -1.47 5.14 9.25
N ALA A 68 -0.86 6.28 8.93
CA ALA A 68 -1.58 7.50 8.57
C ALA A 68 -2.40 7.30 7.27
N LEU A 69 -1.83 6.61 6.28
CA LEU A 69 -2.54 6.26 5.05
C LEU A 69 -3.72 5.32 5.33
N ALA A 70 -3.53 4.31 6.17
CA ALA A 70 -4.61 3.40 6.57
C ALA A 70 -5.75 4.15 7.29
N ALA A 71 -5.42 5.03 8.22
CA ALA A 71 -6.38 5.85 8.94
C ALA A 71 -7.15 6.80 8.01
N HIS A 72 -6.45 7.43 7.05
CA HIS A 72 -7.08 8.28 6.06
C HIS A 72 -8.07 7.49 5.18
N LEU A 73 -7.70 6.29 4.73
CA LEU A 73 -8.55 5.45 3.91
C LEU A 73 -9.77 4.90 4.66
N ALA A 74 -9.67 4.69 5.98
CA ALA A 74 -10.80 4.27 6.81
C ALA A 74 -11.80 5.39 7.13
N GLY A 75 -11.36 6.65 7.08
CA GLY A 75 -12.19 7.83 7.36
C GLY A 75 -12.84 8.50 6.12
N CYS A 76 -12.59 7.98 4.92
CA CYS A 76 -13.07 8.52 3.63
C CYS A 76 -13.96 7.54 2.87
#